data_AF-A0A1S1JT73-F1
#
_entry.id   AF-A0A1S1JT73-F1
#
_cell.length_a   1.000
_cell.length_b   1.000
_cell.length_c   1.000
_cell.angle_alpha   90.00
_cell.angle_beta   90.00
_cell.angle_gamma   90.00
#
_symmetry.space_group_name_H-M   'P 1'
#
loop_
_entity.id
_entity.type
_entity.pdbx_description
1 polymer ?
#
loop_
_entity_poly.entity_id
_entity_poly.type
_entity_poly.pdbx_seq_one_letter_code
_entity_poly.pdbx_strand_id
1 'polypeptide(L)'
;MTTVGDADDTAEDLHPPVVEALSRATVRRRFDPHVDIDWDAPENALKDDDPRWQLDPESAPLGATDWYAEQPLQRRIDMGRWVTANTLKVTLQFEMMLIRGVVHYSGKLPNRSPVFQYLLHELIDECNHIQMFQEFVNRTGEDVPGMRRGSRVIGPILGFIGGYANIIHFIGVLCGEQPLHYQQTLQHRGAAHVPPLLNKITYVHLAEEARHISFADDLLAQRMQSVTRLKRAWYAFLFPFFLRWLIGEMIGPPRTFARQFGVPRKVFKSAFWRSPRSRQMMAESAADVRRVAEDLGLRTAWSRWIWRMLGIEGRLPRYRGEPDRRPAAGRVTAFPVALAARLSGVAIMASVALLAAPDGARIIAAAAAGAGVWAAYHTIREHRGGVVGNQPFEWPRLFVWVAVCVAMIPAGGLIGLALVVFMILALAEFMPTL
;
A
#
# COMPACT_ATOMS: atom_id res chain seq x y z
N MET A 1 -36.90 -11.92 6.08
CA MET A 1 -35.90 -11.04 6.71
C MET A 1 -35.05 -11.94 7.60
N THR A 2 -34.01 -12.51 7.00
CA THR A 2 -33.15 -13.53 7.63
C THR A 2 -32.16 -12.84 8.56
N THR A 3 -32.14 -13.31 9.81
CA THR A 3 -31.27 -12.87 10.88
C THR A 3 -29.82 -13.19 10.53
N VAL A 4 -29.01 -12.16 10.33
CA VAL A 4 -27.55 -12.26 10.37
C VAL A 4 -27.20 -12.59 11.81
N GLY A 5 -26.67 -13.78 12.06
CA GLY A 5 -26.41 -14.26 13.41
C GLY A 5 -25.38 -13.40 14.15
N ASP A 6 -25.79 -12.93 15.34
CA ASP A 6 -25.01 -12.22 16.38
C ASP A 6 -23.93 -13.10 17.06
N ALA A 7 -23.28 -13.99 16.30
CA ALA A 7 -22.27 -14.89 16.85
C ALA A 7 -20.88 -14.25 17.02
N ASP A 8 -20.79 -12.91 17.07
CA ASP A 8 -19.55 -12.16 17.38
C ASP A 8 -19.54 -11.60 18.83
N ASP A 9 -20.65 -11.73 19.57
CA ASP A 9 -20.90 -11.02 20.84
C ASP A 9 -20.73 -11.89 22.11
N THR A 10 -19.68 -12.70 22.19
CA THR A 10 -19.22 -13.18 23.50
C THR A 10 -18.05 -12.32 23.98
N ALA A 11 -18.34 -11.42 24.91
CA ALA A 11 -17.36 -10.65 25.67
C ALA A 11 -16.62 -11.57 26.65
N GLU A 12 -15.34 -11.80 26.38
CA GLU A 12 -14.26 -12.24 27.30
C GLU A 12 -12.96 -12.32 26.46
N ASP A 13 -11.78 -11.94 26.93
CA ASP A 13 -11.35 -10.66 27.49
C ASP A 13 -9.87 -10.52 27.07
N LEU A 14 -9.46 -9.35 26.58
CA LEU A 14 -8.03 -9.01 26.48
C LEU A 14 -7.39 -9.30 27.84
N HIS A 15 -6.26 -10.04 27.89
CA HIS A 15 -5.54 -10.32 29.15
C HIS A 15 -5.44 -9.04 29.99
N PRO A 16 -6.30 -8.83 31.02
CA PRO A 16 -6.55 -7.50 31.56
C PRO A 16 -5.27 -6.80 32.06
N PRO A 17 -4.30 -7.53 32.66
CA PRO A 17 -2.99 -6.96 33.01
C PRO A 17 -2.23 -6.26 31.87
N VAL A 18 -2.34 -6.73 30.63
CA VAL A 18 -1.62 -6.15 29.48
C VAL A 18 -2.26 -4.83 29.05
N VAL A 19 -3.58 -4.81 28.86
CA VAL A 19 -4.32 -3.60 28.46
C VAL A 19 -4.25 -2.52 29.52
N GLU A 20 -4.32 -2.90 30.80
CA GLU A 20 -4.11 -1.96 31.89
C GLU A 20 -2.67 -1.44 31.93
N ALA A 21 -1.66 -2.27 31.62
CA ALA A 21 -0.28 -1.82 31.54
C ALA A 21 -0.09 -0.82 30.40
N LEU A 22 -0.70 -1.04 29.25
CA LEU A 22 -0.71 -0.10 28.14
C LEU A 22 -1.42 1.21 28.54
N SER A 23 -2.56 1.13 29.21
CA SER A 23 -3.28 2.31 29.73
C SER A 23 -2.43 3.13 30.70
N ARG A 24 -1.75 2.46 31.65
CA ARG A 24 -0.80 3.12 32.58
C ARG A 24 0.39 3.71 31.83
N ALA A 25 0.87 3.06 30.77
CA ALA A 25 1.97 3.56 29.96
C ALA A 25 1.58 4.84 29.22
N THR A 26 0.39 4.90 28.62
CA THR A 26 -0.12 6.11 27.95
C THR A 26 -0.20 7.29 28.94
N VAL A 27 -0.75 7.09 30.14
CA VAL A 27 -0.83 8.18 31.15
C VAL A 27 0.56 8.72 31.53
N ARG A 28 1.57 7.86 31.63
CA ARG A 28 2.94 8.26 32.00
C ARG A 28 3.73 8.89 30.85
N ARG A 29 3.40 8.55 29.61
CA ARG A 29 4.11 8.95 28.39
C ARG A 29 3.12 9.49 27.36
N ARG A 30 2.33 10.46 27.80
CA ARG A 30 1.41 11.22 26.96
C ARG A 30 2.15 12.40 26.35
N PHE A 31 1.80 12.74 25.12
CA PHE A 31 2.24 13.98 24.49
C PHE A 31 1.02 14.83 24.13
N ASP A 32 1.13 16.14 24.37
CA ASP A 32 0.22 17.15 23.86
C ASP A 32 0.98 18.00 22.83
N PRO A 33 0.57 18.01 21.56
CA PRO A 33 1.32 18.67 20.51
C PRO A 33 1.39 20.18 20.70
N HIS A 34 0.48 20.82 21.44
CA HIS A 34 0.52 22.27 21.68
C HIS A 34 1.31 22.65 22.92
N VAL A 35 1.68 21.68 23.76
CA VAL A 35 2.48 21.90 24.98
C VAL A 35 3.91 21.40 24.81
N ASP A 36 4.08 20.21 24.24
CA ASP A 36 5.37 19.52 24.18
C ASP A 36 6.20 19.89 22.93
N ILE A 37 5.58 20.55 21.95
CA ILE A 37 6.26 21.07 20.76
C ILE A 37 6.27 22.59 20.84
N ASP A 38 7.47 23.16 21.01
CA ASP A 38 7.70 24.58 20.77
C ASP A 38 7.70 24.85 19.25
N TRP A 39 6.51 25.06 18.70
CA TRP A 39 6.31 25.27 17.26
C TRP A 39 7.01 26.51 16.73
N ASP A 40 7.20 27.53 17.57
CA ASP A 40 7.73 28.85 17.19
C ASP A 40 9.23 29.00 17.46
N ALA A 41 9.87 27.96 18.04
CA ALA A 41 11.32 27.90 18.17
C ALA A 41 12.02 28.15 16.82
N PRO A 42 13.07 28.99 16.75
CA PRO A 42 13.74 29.34 15.49
C PRO A 42 14.24 28.13 14.68
N GLU A 43 14.66 27.06 15.35
CA GLU A 43 15.10 25.82 14.70
C GLU A 43 13.97 25.00 14.06
N ASN A 44 12.73 25.22 14.49
CA ASN A 44 11.53 24.55 13.97
C ASN A 44 10.90 25.32 12.80
N ALA A 45 11.43 26.50 12.44
CA ALA A 45 11.01 27.25 11.28
C ALA A 45 11.18 26.43 9.98
N LEU A 46 10.08 26.23 9.25
CA LEU A 46 10.05 25.51 7.99
C LEU A 46 10.44 26.47 6.85
N LYS A 47 11.73 26.55 6.54
CA LYS A 47 12.23 27.42 5.47
C LYS A 47 12.03 26.79 4.09
N ASP A 48 11.65 27.62 3.14
CA ASP A 48 11.35 27.24 1.76
C ASP A 48 12.58 26.79 0.96
N ASP A 49 13.77 27.18 1.40
CA ASP A 49 15.07 26.90 0.77
C ASP A 49 15.93 25.91 1.60
N ASP A 50 15.34 25.27 2.62
CA ASP A 50 16.06 24.34 3.48
C ASP A 50 16.46 23.06 2.69
N PRO A 51 17.76 22.78 2.52
CA PRO A 51 18.22 21.62 1.76
C PRO A 51 17.84 20.28 2.41
N ARG A 52 17.43 20.27 3.68
CA ARG A 52 16.94 19.08 4.41
C ARG A 52 15.59 18.58 3.90
N TRP A 53 14.88 19.35 3.07
CA TRP A 53 13.67 18.88 2.40
C TRP A 53 13.93 17.88 1.29
N GLN A 54 15.16 17.79 0.76
CA GLN A 54 15.45 16.87 -0.34
C GLN A 54 15.05 15.43 0.01
N LEU A 55 14.40 14.77 -0.95
CA LEU A 55 14.00 13.37 -0.83
C LEU A 55 15.23 12.47 -0.65
N ASP A 56 15.29 11.79 0.48
CA ASP A 56 16.29 10.76 0.77
C ASP A 56 16.01 9.52 -0.10
N PRO A 57 16.97 9.03 -0.91
CA PRO A 57 16.78 7.84 -1.72
C PRO A 57 16.40 6.58 -0.91
N GLU A 58 16.78 6.47 0.36
CA GLU A 58 16.47 5.34 1.25
C GLU A 58 15.00 5.32 1.69
N SER A 59 14.38 6.49 1.89
CA SER A 59 12.99 6.59 2.38
C SER A 59 11.98 7.05 1.31
N ALA A 60 12.46 7.67 0.22
CA ALA A 60 11.62 8.23 -0.85
C ALA A 60 12.08 7.73 -2.24
N PRO A 61 11.32 6.85 -2.91
CA PRO A 61 11.77 6.20 -4.14
C PRO A 61 12.09 7.12 -5.31
N LEU A 62 11.44 8.29 -5.37
CA LEU A 62 11.74 9.29 -6.40
C LEU A 62 13.16 9.86 -6.21
N GLY A 63 13.61 10.00 -4.96
CA GLY A 63 14.95 10.48 -4.60
C GLY A 63 16.07 9.60 -5.17
N ALA A 64 15.77 8.32 -5.43
CA ALA A 64 16.71 7.35 -6.02
C ALA A 64 16.73 7.33 -7.56
N THR A 65 16.08 8.28 -8.23
CA THR A 65 16.02 8.33 -9.70
C THR A 65 16.98 9.36 -10.30
N ASP A 66 17.58 9.03 -11.44
CA ASP A 66 18.44 9.96 -12.20
C ASP A 66 17.67 11.24 -12.58
N TRP A 67 16.40 11.09 -12.98
CA TRP A 67 15.52 12.22 -13.30
C TRP A 67 15.40 13.20 -12.13
N TYR A 68 15.29 12.71 -10.89
CA TYR A 68 15.23 13.56 -9.70
C TYR A 68 16.58 14.22 -9.44
N ALA A 69 17.69 13.48 -9.57
CA ALA A 69 19.04 13.98 -9.38
C ALA A 69 19.41 15.12 -10.36
N GLU A 70 18.86 15.08 -11.57
CA GLU A 70 19.02 16.12 -12.61
C GLU A 70 18.20 17.39 -12.34
N GLN A 71 17.26 17.38 -11.40
CA GLN A 71 16.45 18.56 -11.11
C GLN A 71 17.26 19.63 -10.35
N PRO A 72 16.99 20.94 -10.57
CA PRO A 72 17.56 22.02 -9.77
C PRO A 72 17.31 21.81 -8.28
N LEU A 73 18.24 22.28 -7.43
CA LEU A 73 18.14 22.12 -5.97
C LEU A 73 16.79 22.62 -5.43
N GLN A 74 16.35 23.82 -5.80
CA GLN A 74 15.08 24.36 -5.33
C GLN A 74 13.90 23.45 -5.72
N ARG A 75 13.89 22.93 -6.95
CA ARG A 75 12.83 22.02 -7.40
C ARG A 75 12.81 20.70 -6.62
N ARG A 76 13.99 20.22 -6.18
CA ARG A 76 14.11 19.06 -5.29
C ARG A 76 13.57 19.34 -3.89
N ILE A 77 13.84 20.53 -3.36
CA ILE A 77 13.28 21.03 -2.10
C ILE A 77 11.75 21.15 -2.18
N ASP A 78 11.22 21.78 -3.22
CA ASP A 78 9.77 21.96 -3.42
C ASP A 78 9.05 20.60 -3.53
N MET A 79 9.62 19.64 -4.28
CA MET A 79 9.09 18.28 -4.34
C MET A 79 9.10 17.59 -2.96
N GLY A 80 10.16 17.80 -2.19
CA GLY A 80 10.33 17.30 -0.84
C GLY A 80 9.28 17.81 0.13
N ARG A 81 9.12 19.14 0.20
CA ARG A 81 8.09 19.82 0.99
C ARG A 81 6.71 19.28 0.68
N TRP A 82 6.37 19.22 -0.61
CA TRP A 82 5.07 18.76 -1.07
C TRP A 82 4.82 17.30 -0.69
N VAL A 83 5.79 16.41 -0.93
CA VAL A 83 5.65 14.97 -0.61
C VAL A 83 5.49 14.77 0.89
N THR A 84 6.31 15.43 1.71
CA THR A 84 6.19 15.33 3.17
C THR A 84 4.84 15.82 3.66
N ALA A 85 4.40 17.01 3.22
CA ALA A 85 3.10 17.55 3.59
C ALA A 85 1.97 16.59 3.17
N ASN A 86 2.02 16.03 1.95
CA ASN A 86 1.00 15.11 1.48
C ASN A 86 1.01 13.79 2.25
N THR A 87 2.18 13.26 2.63
CA THR A 87 2.29 12.05 3.46
C THR A 87 1.65 12.27 4.82
N LEU A 88 1.95 13.37 5.50
CA LEU A 88 1.32 13.69 6.80
C LEU A 88 -0.19 13.93 6.64
N LYS A 89 -0.62 14.53 5.52
CA LYS A 89 -2.06 14.67 5.20
C LYS A 89 -2.75 13.33 4.97
N VAL A 90 -2.06 12.35 4.36
CA VAL A 90 -2.55 10.96 4.23
C VAL A 90 -2.67 10.33 5.62
N THR A 91 -1.65 10.48 6.46
CA THR A 91 -1.62 9.94 7.83
C THR A 91 -2.78 10.46 8.67
N LEU A 92 -2.98 11.78 8.77
CA LEU A 92 -4.11 12.31 9.55
C LEU A 92 -5.48 11.90 9.00
N GLN A 93 -5.61 11.72 7.67
CA GLN A 93 -6.84 11.20 7.07
C GLN A 93 -7.06 9.72 7.40
N PHE A 94 -5.98 8.96 7.59
CA PHE A 94 -6.00 7.58 8.04
C PHE A 94 -6.46 7.47 9.50
N GLU A 95 -5.88 8.26 10.40
CA GLU A 95 -6.29 8.34 11.81
C GLU A 95 -7.76 8.70 11.97
N MET A 96 -8.28 9.63 11.15
CA MET A 96 -9.71 9.93 11.13
C MET A 96 -10.56 8.71 10.76
N MET A 97 -10.07 7.77 9.95
CA MET A 97 -10.80 6.52 9.67
C MET A 97 -10.72 5.53 10.83
N LEU A 98 -9.58 5.49 11.53
CA LEU A 98 -9.39 4.66 12.72
C LEU A 98 -10.34 5.07 13.83
N ILE A 99 -10.32 6.37 14.17
CA ILE A 99 -11.19 6.96 15.18
C ILE A 99 -12.66 6.61 14.92
N ARG A 100 -13.14 6.66 13.67
CA ARG A 100 -14.54 6.32 13.34
C ARG A 100 -14.91 4.90 13.76
N GLY A 101 -14.04 3.93 13.52
CA GLY A 101 -14.31 2.55 13.90
C GLY A 101 -14.11 2.31 15.39
N VAL A 102 -13.05 2.85 15.98
CA VAL A 102 -12.73 2.70 17.41
C VAL A 102 -13.79 3.34 18.31
N VAL A 103 -14.27 4.55 18.00
CA VAL A 103 -15.34 5.21 18.77
C VAL A 103 -16.61 4.36 18.76
N HIS A 104 -16.99 3.85 17.59
CA HIS A 104 -18.18 3.01 17.45
C HIS A 104 -18.03 1.67 18.20
N TYR A 105 -16.87 1.04 18.13
CA TYR A 105 -16.59 -0.18 18.89
C TYR A 105 -16.63 0.06 20.39
N SER A 106 -16.01 1.15 20.85
CA SER A 106 -15.94 1.52 22.27
C SER A 106 -17.33 1.68 22.88
N GLY A 107 -18.29 2.24 22.15
CA GLY A 107 -19.68 2.39 22.60
C GLY A 107 -20.42 1.09 22.92
N LYS A 108 -19.90 -0.07 22.50
CA LYS A 108 -20.48 -1.40 22.78
C LYS A 108 -19.88 -2.09 24.00
N LEU A 109 -18.80 -1.56 24.56
CA LEU A 109 -18.07 -2.21 25.65
C LEU A 109 -18.79 -2.01 26.99
N PRO A 110 -18.78 -3.01 27.88
CA PRO A 110 -19.45 -2.92 29.17
C PRO A 110 -18.77 -1.93 30.11
N ASN A 111 -19.52 -1.48 31.12
CA ASN A 111 -18.97 -0.72 32.23
C ASN A 111 -17.76 -1.43 32.84
N ARG A 112 -16.73 -0.66 33.23
CA ARG A 112 -15.47 -1.16 33.81
C ARG A 112 -14.58 -1.99 32.86
N SER A 113 -14.85 -1.96 31.55
CA SER A 113 -13.95 -2.60 30.57
C SER A 113 -12.58 -1.90 30.54
N PRO A 114 -11.47 -2.61 30.79
CA PRO A 114 -10.13 -2.03 30.62
C PRO A 114 -9.83 -1.73 29.14
N VAL A 115 -10.46 -2.48 28.22
CA VAL A 115 -10.38 -2.25 26.77
C VAL A 115 -10.99 -0.90 26.42
N PHE A 116 -12.16 -0.58 26.99
CA PHE A 116 -12.78 0.74 26.79
C PHE A 116 -11.83 1.85 27.24
N GLN A 117 -11.26 1.74 28.44
CA GLN A 117 -10.34 2.74 28.95
C GLN A 117 -9.14 2.95 28.03
N TYR A 118 -8.52 1.86 27.56
CA TYR A 118 -7.38 1.95 26.65
C TYR A 118 -7.76 2.56 25.30
N LEU A 119 -8.87 2.14 24.69
CA LEU A 119 -9.32 2.69 23.41
C LEU A 119 -9.59 4.19 23.51
N LEU A 120 -10.09 4.68 24.65
CA LEU A 120 -10.28 6.11 24.87
C LEU A 120 -8.95 6.85 25.04
N HIS A 121 -7.93 6.22 25.60
CA HIS A 121 -6.58 6.78 25.59
C HIS A 121 -6.01 6.85 24.17
N GLU A 122 -6.11 5.77 23.40
CA GLU A 122 -5.70 5.72 21.99
C GLU A 122 -6.41 6.81 21.17
N LEU A 123 -7.73 6.97 21.33
CA LEU A 123 -8.48 8.05 20.67
C LEU A 123 -7.98 9.46 21.02
N ILE A 124 -7.47 9.69 22.23
CA ILE A 124 -6.89 10.98 22.62
C ILE A 124 -5.53 11.17 21.93
N ASP A 125 -4.66 10.16 21.97
CA ASP A 125 -3.36 10.16 21.28
C ASP A 125 -3.58 10.41 19.76
N GLU A 126 -4.55 9.74 19.12
CA GLU A 126 -4.88 9.96 17.71
C GLU A 126 -5.45 11.36 17.41
N CYS A 127 -6.26 11.94 18.31
CA CYS A 127 -6.71 13.32 18.13
C CYS A 127 -5.54 14.30 18.23
N ASN A 128 -4.53 14.00 19.05
CA ASN A 128 -3.31 14.77 19.14
C ASN A 128 -2.45 14.62 17.87
N HIS A 129 -2.33 13.41 17.33
CA HIS A 129 -1.66 13.15 16.05
C HIS A 129 -2.27 13.96 14.90
N ILE A 130 -3.61 13.92 14.75
CA ILE A 130 -4.32 14.68 13.71
C ILE A 130 -4.02 16.17 13.81
N GLN A 131 -4.08 16.74 15.02
CA GLN A 131 -3.79 18.15 15.26
C GLN A 131 -2.34 18.49 14.92
N MET A 132 -1.40 17.67 15.39
CA MET A 132 0.03 17.82 15.13
C MET A 132 0.34 17.81 13.63
N PHE A 133 -0.20 16.84 12.90
CA PHE A 133 0.01 16.72 11.45
C PHE A 133 -0.67 17.83 10.67
N GLN A 134 -1.87 18.23 11.09
CA GLN A 134 -2.57 19.34 10.47
C GLN A 134 -1.82 20.66 10.67
N GLU A 135 -1.28 20.92 11.87
CA GLU A 135 -0.50 22.12 12.15
C GLU A 135 0.80 22.14 11.35
N PHE A 136 1.51 21.01 11.25
CA PHE A 136 2.66 20.92 10.37
C PHE A 136 2.32 21.24 8.91
N VAL A 137 1.23 20.67 8.37
CA VAL A 137 0.77 20.94 7.00
C VAL A 137 0.37 22.41 6.82
N ASN A 138 -0.23 23.04 7.83
CA ASN A 138 -0.55 24.47 7.77
C ASN A 138 0.74 25.31 7.64
N ARG A 139 1.75 24.98 8.45
CA ARG A 139 3.04 25.69 8.49
C ARG A 139 3.88 25.50 7.22
N THR A 140 3.74 24.39 6.51
CA THR A 140 4.44 24.23 5.21
C THR A 140 3.86 25.14 4.12
N GLY A 141 2.59 25.57 4.25
CA GLY A 141 1.87 26.34 3.24
C GLY A 141 1.47 25.53 2.00
N GLU A 142 1.65 24.20 2.02
CA GLU A 142 1.41 23.33 0.86
C GLU A 142 -0.07 22.92 0.76
N ASP A 143 -0.70 23.17 -0.39
CA ASP A 143 -2.06 22.68 -0.68
C ASP A 143 -2.02 21.25 -1.22
N VAL A 144 -2.01 20.29 -0.29
CA VAL A 144 -1.92 18.86 -0.58
C VAL A 144 -3.26 18.15 -0.41
N PRO A 145 -3.67 17.27 -1.34
CA PRO A 145 -4.95 16.58 -1.25
C PRO A 145 -4.97 15.44 -0.22
N GLY A 146 -3.80 14.97 0.22
CA GLY A 146 -3.66 13.75 1.01
C GLY A 146 -3.94 12.50 0.18
N MET A 147 -4.85 11.67 0.68
CA MET A 147 -5.29 10.43 0.05
C MET A 147 -5.84 10.66 -1.36
N ARG A 148 -5.69 9.64 -2.20
CA ARG A 148 -6.26 9.62 -3.54
C ARG A 148 -7.77 9.81 -3.47
N ARG A 149 -8.32 10.40 -4.53
CA ARG A 149 -9.74 10.77 -4.60
C ARG A 149 -10.71 9.63 -4.24
N GLY A 150 -10.44 8.41 -4.71
CA GLY A 150 -11.28 7.24 -4.36
C GLY A 150 -11.23 6.91 -2.87
N SER A 151 -10.03 6.90 -2.29
CA SER A 151 -9.78 6.62 -0.87
C SER A 151 -10.39 7.68 0.05
N ARG A 152 -10.42 8.96 -0.36
CA ARG A 152 -11.13 10.01 0.39
C ARG A 152 -12.65 9.82 0.46
N VAL A 153 -13.23 9.14 -0.52
CA VAL A 153 -14.69 8.86 -0.55
C VAL A 153 -15.00 7.55 0.17
N ILE A 154 -14.24 6.49 -0.14
CA ILE A 154 -14.48 5.13 0.38
C ILE A 154 -13.99 4.99 1.82
N GLY A 155 -12.89 5.66 2.16
CA GLY A 155 -12.22 5.55 3.46
C GLY A 155 -13.14 5.82 4.65
N PRO A 156 -13.85 6.97 4.72
CA PRO A 156 -14.79 7.25 5.81
C PRO A 156 -15.89 6.18 5.97
N ILE A 157 -16.36 5.61 4.86
CA ILE A 157 -17.36 4.54 4.86
C ILE A 157 -16.76 3.25 5.44
N LEU A 158 -15.53 2.90 5.05
CA LEU A 158 -14.84 1.74 5.62
C LEU A 158 -14.55 1.91 7.12
N GLY A 159 -14.18 3.11 7.57
CA GLY A 159 -14.03 3.40 9.00
C GLY A 159 -15.33 3.17 9.78
N PHE A 160 -16.46 3.67 9.25
CA PHE A 160 -17.78 3.45 9.84
C PHE A 160 -18.19 1.96 9.87
N ILE A 161 -18.07 1.25 8.75
CA ILE A 161 -18.36 -0.20 8.68
C ILE A 161 -17.43 -0.98 9.62
N GLY A 162 -16.17 -0.54 9.74
CA GLY A 162 -15.17 -1.13 10.61
C GLY A 162 -15.61 -1.21 12.06
N GLY A 163 -16.33 -0.21 12.57
CA GLY A 163 -16.88 -0.25 13.93
C GLY A 163 -17.84 -1.43 14.19
N TYR A 164 -18.51 -1.94 13.15
CA TYR A 164 -19.34 -3.14 13.25
C TYR A 164 -18.54 -4.43 13.04
N ALA A 165 -17.42 -4.35 12.31
CA ALA A 165 -16.57 -5.48 11.95
C ALA A 165 -15.18 -5.34 12.57
N ASN A 166 -15.09 -5.44 13.89
CA ASN A 166 -13.88 -5.12 14.66
C ASN A 166 -12.61 -5.82 14.18
N ILE A 167 -12.68 -7.12 13.84
CA ILE A 167 -11.51 -7.84 13.32
C ILE A 167 -11.00 -7.22 12.01
N ILE A 168 -11.92 -6.87 11.10
CA ILE A 168 -11.55 -6.21 9.84
C ILE A 168 -10.99 -4.81 10.11
N HIS A 169 -11.56 -4.10 11.07
CA HIS A 169 -11.10 -2.78 11.46
C HIS A 169 -9.67 -2.81 12.00
N PHE A 170 -9.36 -3.67 12.96
CA PHE A 170 -8.01 -3.79 13.51
C PHE A 170 -7.00 -4.40 12.53
N ILE A 171 -7.44 -5.25 11.59
CA ILE A 171 -6.61 -5.60 10.42
C ILE A 171 -6.27 -4.33 9.62
N GLY A 172 -7.25 -3.46 9.40
CA GLY A 172 -7.07 -2.17 8.72
C GLY A 172 -6.13 -1.22 9.47
N VAL A 173 -6.26 -1.11 10.79
CA VAL A 173 -5.33 -0.38 11.70
C VAL A 173 -3.90 -0.84 11.43
N LEU A 174 -3.61 -2.14 11.60
CA LEU A 174 -2.26 -2.66 11.38
C LEU A 174 -1.76 -2.47 9.94
N CYS A 175 -2.65 -2.59 8.95
CA CYS A 175 -2.30 -2.36 7.55
C CYS A 175 -1.88 -0.93 7.23
N GLY A 176 -2.28 0.06 8.03
CA GLY A 176 -1.81 1.44 7.89
C GLY A 176 -0.70 1.78 8.87
N GLU A 177 -0.85 1.44 10.15
CA GLU A 177 0.09 1.85 11.20
C GLU A 177 1.48 1.25 11.00
N GLN A 178 1.60 -0.05 10.70
CA GLN A 178 2.93 -0.66 10.62
C GLN A 178 3.72 -0.20 9.38
N PRO A 179 3.15 -0.04 8.17
CA PRO A 179 3.87 0.57 7.06
C PRO A 179 4.26 2.02 7.31
N LEU A 180 3.41 2.80 7.97
CA LEU A 180 3.72 4.17 8.37
C LEU A 180 4.87 4.19 9.37
N HIS A 181 4.81 3.34 10.39
CA HIS A 181 5.85 3.16 11.39
C HIS A 181 7.19 2.80 10.75
N TYR A 182 7.20 1.92 9.73
CA TYR A 182 8.39 1.62 8.93
C TYR A 182 8.94 2.87 8.23
N GLN A 183 8.09 3.62 7.53
CA GLN A 183 8.49 4.83 6.79
C GLN A 183 9.05 5.90 7.74
N GLN A 184 8.36 6.15 8.85
CA GLN A 184 8.78 7.10 9.88
C GLN A 184 10.06 6.65 10.59
N THR A 185 10.25 5.36 10.82
CA THR A 185 11.50 4.81 11.38
C THR A 185 12.68 5.08 10.45
N LEU A 186 12.51 4.91 9.12
CA LEU A 186 13.56 5.26 8.15
C LEU A 186 13.88 6.75 8.19
N GLN A 187 12.86 7.60 8.20
CA GLN A 187 13.02 9.06 8.30
C GLN A 187 13.76 9.47 9.58
N HIS A 188 13.38 8.89 10.73
CA HIS A 188 13.98 9.20 12.02
C HIS A 188 15.44 8.71 12.12
N ARG A 189 15.79 7.57 11.51
CA ARG A 189 17.20 7.13 11.41
C ARG A 189 18.06 8.12 10.62
N GLY A 190 17.46 8.81 9.65
CA GLY A 190 18.06 9.90 8.90
C GLY A 190 17.90 11.29 9.55
N ALA A 191 17.65 11.37 10.87
CA ALA A 191 17.31 12.61 11.60
C ALA A 191 18.21 13.82 11.28
N ALA A 192 19.49 13.60 11.01
CA ALA A 192 20.44 14.68 10.67
C ALA A 192 20.12 15.40 9.34
N HIS A 193 19.35 14.76 8.46
CA HIS A 193 19.05 15.24 7.11
C HIS A 193 17.59 15.66 6.91
N VAL A 194 16.82 15.80 7.98
CA VAL A 194 15.40 16.21 7.94
C VAL A 194 15.17 17.49 8.75
N PRO A 195 14.13 18.29 8.44
CA PRO A 195 13.77 19.44 9.24
C PRO A 195 13.55 19.06 10.73
N PRO A 196 14.03 19.86 11.71
CA PRO A 196 13.98 19.50 13.13
C PRO A 196 12.56 19.27 13.64
N LEU A 197 11.62 20.13 13.21
CA LEU A 197 10.21 19.98 13.53
C LEU A 197 9.64 18.67 13.00
N LEU A 198 9.97 18.29 11.75
CA LEU A 198 9.54 17.03 11.15
C LEU A 198 10.08 15.83 11.96
N ASN A 199 11.34 15.88 12.39
CA ASN A 199 11.91 14.83 13.21
C ASN A 199 11.23 14.72 14.59
N LYS A 200 10.90 15.86 15.21
CA LYS A 200 10.20 15.91 16.50
C LYS A 200 8.80 15.31 16.43
N ILE A 201 7.99 15.68 15.43
CA ILE A 201 6.64 15.08 15.26
C ILE A 201 6.73 13.59 14.96
N THR A 202 7.74 13.16 14.18
CA THR A 202 7.96 11.75 13.85
C THR A 202 8.31 10.96 15.10
N TYR A 203 9.16 11.52 15.97
CA TYR A 203 9.55 10.90 17.23
C TYR A 203 8.35 10.70 18.17
N VAL A 204 7.53 11.74 18.34
CA VAL A 204 6.31 11.67 19.17
C VAL A 204 5.40 10.58 18.65
N HIS A 205 5.05 10.63 17.36
CA HIS A 205 4.16 9.64 16.73
C HIS A 205 4.68 8.20 16.87
N LEU A 206 5.96 7.95 16.57
CA LEU A 206 6.55 6.61 16.72
C LEU A 206 6.47 6.07 18.15
N ALA A 207 6.61 6.94 19.16
CA ALA A 207 6.59 6.53 20.57
C ALA A 207 5.19 6.15 21.06
N GLU A 208 4.15 6.81 20.54
CA GLU A 208 2.75 6.54 20.87
C GLU A 208 2.23 5.33 20.07
N GLU A 209 2.47 5.30 18.75
CA GLU A 209 2.05 4.20 17.87
C GLU A 209 2.60 2.83 18.24
N ALA A 210 3.78 2.80 18.87
CA ALA A 210 4.34 1.54 19.37
C ALA A 210 3.39 0.83 20.36
N ARG A 211 2.57 1.59 21.10
CA ARG A 211 1.54 1.06 22.01
C ARG A 211 0.29 0.64 21.25
N HIS A 212 -0.22 1.47 20.34
CA HIS A 212 -1.44 1.18 19.55
C HIS A 212 -1.26 -0.10 18.74
N ILE A 213 -0.12 -0.24 18.06
CA ILE A 213 0.23 -1.47 17.32
C ILE A 213 0.28 -2.69 18.25
N SER A 214 0.85 -2.55 19.45
CA SER A 214 0.92 -3.67 20.41
C SER A 214 -0.47 -4.09 20.89
N PHE A 215 -1.36 -3.14 21.17
CA PHE A 215 -2.75 -3.44 21.51
C PHE A 215 -3.49 -4.13 20.36
N ALA A 216 -3.36 -3.62 19.13
CA ALA A 216 -4.02 -4.19 17.96
C ALA A 216 -3.53 -5.62 17.65
N ASP A 217 -2.22 -5.87 17.76
CA ASP A 217 -1.63 -7.21 17.63
C ASP A 217 -2.26 -8.18 18.65
N ASP A 218 -2.29 -7.81 19.94
CA ASP A 218 -2.83 -8.65 21.02
C ASP A 218 -4.34 -8.88 20.90
N LEU A 219 -5.10 -7.85 20.54
CA LEU A 219 -6.54 -7.94 20.34
C LEU A 219 -6.86 -8.89 19.18
N LEU A 220 -6.16 -8.77 18.04
CA LEU A 220 -6.37 -9.66 16.91
C LEU A 220 -5.96 -11.10 17.23
N ALA A 221 -4.81 -11.31 17.90
CA ALA A 221 -4.34 -12.64 18.27
C ALA A 221 -5.38 -13.40 19.09
N GLN A 222 -6.09 -12.70 19.98
CA GLN A 222 -7.14 -13.28 20.81
C GLN A 222 -8.45 -13.46 20.03
N ARG A 223 -8.95 -12.41 19.37
CA ARG A 223 -10.21 -12.47 18.62
C ARG A 223 -10.16 -13.53 17.52
N MET A 224 -9.00 -13.73 16.88
CA MET A 224 -8.84 -14.76 15.86
C MET A 224 -8.98 -16.20 16.38
N GLN A 225 -8.88 -16.46 17.68
CA GLN A 225 -9.02 -17.80 18.25
C GLN A 225 -10.45 -18.36 18.11
N SER A 226 -11.46 -17.50 18.19
CA SER A 226 -12.88 -17.89 18.09
C SER A 226 -13.45 -17.82 16.67
N VAL A 227 -12.64 -17.39 15.69
CA VAL A 227 -13.10 -17.17 14.30
C VAL A 227 -13.31 -18.49 13.56
N THR A 228 -14.48 -18.64 12.94
CA THR A 228 -14.81 -19.79 12.08
C THR A 228 -13.90 -19.90 10.86
N ARG A 229 -13.73 -21.10 10.32
CA ARG A 229 -12.85 -21.33 9.15
C ARG A 229 -13.21 -20.48 7.93
N LEU A 230 -14.50 -20.23 7.70
CA LEU A 230 -14.98 -19.40 6.58
C LEU A 230 -14.61 -17.92 6.79
N LYS A 231 -14.88 -17.36 7.97
CA LYS A 231 -14.47 -15.99 8.32
C LYS A 231 -12.95 -15.84 8.24
N ARG A 232 -12.19 -16.83 8.73
CA ARG A 232 -10.72 -16.85 8.64
C ARG A 232 -10.22 -16.84 7.19
N ALA A 233 -10.82 -17.65 6.31
CA ALA A 233 -10.49 -17.64 4.89
C ALA A 233 -10.82 -16.28 4.24
N TRP A 234 -11.92 -15.65 4.65
CA TRP A 234 -12.29 -14.31 4.20
C TRP A 234 -11.29 -13.24 4.65
N TYR A 235 -10.83 -13.28 5.89
CA TYR A 235 -9.78 -12.38 6.37
C TYR A 235 -8.45 -12.62 5.66
N ALA A 236 -8.06 -13.88 5.44
CA ALA A 236 -6.86 -14.24 4.67
C ALA A 236 -6.90 -13.72 3.23
N PHE A 237 -8.09 -13.60 2.66
CA PHE A 237 -8.31 -12.99 1.36
C PHE A 237 -8.20 -11.46 1.42
N LEU A 238 -8.93 -10.80 2.32
CA LEU A 238 -9.02 -9.33 2.37
C LEU A 238 -7.72 -8.65 2.82
N PHE A 239 -7.02 -9.24 3.80
CA PHE A 239 -5.85 -8.66 4.43
C PHE A 239 -4.79 -8.15 3.44
N PRO A 240 -4.26 -8.97 2.49
CA PRO A 240 -3.26 -8.50 1.55
C PRO A 240 -3.74 -7.35 0.64
N PHE A 241 -5.05 -7.25 0.34
CA PHE A 241 -5.59 -6.13 -0.44
C PHE A 241 -5.63 -4.84 0.38
N PHE A 242 -6.06 -4.89 1.64
CA PHE A 242 -6.01 -3.72 2.53
C PHE A 242 -4.58 -3.21 2.69
N LEU A 243 -3.65 -4.12 2.98
CA LEU A 243 -2.24 -3.76 3.11
C LEU A 243 -1.70 -3.11 1.84
N ARG A 244 -1.93 -3.73 0.68
CA ARG A 244 -1.43 -3.20 -0.60
C ARG A 244 -2.04 -1.84 -0.95
N TRP A 245 -3.31 -1.63 -0.60
CA TRP A 245 -4.00 -0.36 -0.81
C TRP A 245 -3.42 0.74 0.07
N LEU A 246 -3.29 0.50 1.37
CA LEU A 246 -2.82 1.48 2.35
C LEU A 246 -1.35 1.85 2.15
N ILE A 247 -0.46 0.87 1.92
CA ILE A 247 0.93 1.16 1.50
C ILE A 247 0.93 2.02 0.23
N GLY A 248 0.00 1.73 -0.68
CA GLY A 248 -0.16 2.47 -1.92
C GLY A 248 -0.51 3.95 -1.73
N GLU A 249 -1.30 4.29 -0.71
CA GLU A 249 -1.65 5.67 -0.34
C GLU A 249 -0.48 6.39 0.35
N MET A 250 0.27 5.70 1.21
CA MET A 250 1.36 6.29 1.99
C MET A 250 2.63 6.53 1.17
N ILE A 251 3.06 5.53 0.41
CA ILE A 251 4.35 5.56 -0.31
C ILE A 251 4.24 6.27 -1.66
N GLY A 252 3.11 6.13 -2.35
CA GLY A 252 2.94 6.57 -3.72
C GLY A 252 2.10 7.84 -3.82
N PRO A 253 2.69 9.04 -4.02
CA PRO A 253 1.95 10.28 -4.04
C PRO A 253 0.86 10.28 -5.13
N PRO A 254 -0.23 11.05 -4.96
CA PRO A 254 -1.31 11.07 -5.94
C PRO A 254 -0.83 11.65 -7.28
N ARG A 255 -1.57 11.38 -8.37
CA ARG A 255 -1.22 11.86 -9.72
C ARG A 255 -1.17 13.40 -9.83
N THR A 256 -1.76 14.13 -8.89
CA THR A 256 -1.63 15.59 -8.78
C THR A 256 -0.17 16.00 -8.63
N PHE A 257 0.60 15.32 -7.77
CA PHE A 257 2.05 15.53 -7.62
C PHE A 257 2.79 15.42 -8.95
N ALA A 258 2.59 14.29 -9.65
CA ALA A 258 3.27 14.05 -10.92
C ALA A 258 2.92 15.09 -11.99
N ARG A 259 1.69 15.64 -11.96
CA ARG A 259 1.29 16.73 -12.87
C ARG A 259 1.92 18.07 -12.48
N GLN A 260 1.89 18.41 -11.19
CA GLN A 260 2.43 19.66 -10.65
C GLN A 260 3.94 19.78 -10.93
N PHE A 261 4.69 18.71 -10.69
CA PHE A 261 6.14 18.70 -10.88
C PHE A 261 6.60 18.13 -12.22
N GLY A 262 5.67 17.85 -13.15
CA GLY A 262 5.99 17.34 -14.48
C GLY A 262 6.76 16.01 -14.47
N VAL A 263 6.55 15.16 -13.47
CA VAL A 263 7.25 13.87 -13.34
C VAL A 263 6.81 12.95 -14.48
N PRO A 264 7.72 12.50 -15.37
CA PRO A 264 7.35 11.62 -16.47
C PRO A 264 6.73 10.33 -15.94
N ARG A 265 5.65 9.86 -16.58
CA ARG A 265 4.93 8.65 -16.15
C ARG A 265 5.85 7.42 -16.03
N LYS A 266 6.83 7.29 -16.94
CA LYS A 266 7.82 6.20 -16.91
C LYS A 266 8.67 6.27 -15.64
N VAL A 267 9.16 7.47 -15.29
CA VAL A 267 9.91 7.74 -14.05
C VAL A 267 9.04 7.44 -12.84
N PHE A 268 7.83 8.00 -12.78
CA PHE A 268 6.90 7.78 -11.67
C PHE A 268 6.60 6.28 -11.45
N LYS A 269 6.28 5.54 -12.53
CA LYS A 269 6.03 4.10 -12.43
C LYS A 269 7.27 3.31 -12.02
N SER A 270 8.44 3.69 -12.53
CA SER A 270 9.71 3.06 -12.16
C SER A 270 10.03 3.29 -10.70
N ALA A 271 9.97 4.54 -10.25
CA ALA A 271 10.25 4.98 -8.88
C ALA A 271 9.36 4.25 -7.88
N PHE A 272 8.05 4.24 -8.07
CA PHE A 272 7.13 3.76 -7.02
C PHE A 272 6.70 2.29 -7.16
N TRP A 273 6.75 1.68 -8.36
CA TRP A 273 6.07 0.39 -8.58
C TRP A 273 6.86 -0.67 -9.35
N ARG A 274 7.77 -0.27 -10.26
CA ARG A 274 8.36 -1.20 -11.23
C ARG A 274 9.83 -1.53 -10.99
N SER A 275 10.60 -0.64 -10.36
CA SER A 275 12.03 -0.86 -10.13
C SER A 275 12.27 -1.96 -9.09
N PRO A 276 13.45 -2.63 -9.11
CA PRO A 276 13.82 -3.58 -8.07
C PRO A 276 13.78 -2.94 -6.67
N ARG A 277 14.27 -1.70 -6.54
CA ARG A 277 14.24 -0.92 -5.30
C ARG A 277 12.81 -0.67 -4.82
N SER A 278 11.90 -0.26 -5.71
CA SER A 278 10.50 -0.02 -5.33
C SER A 278 9.79 -1.28 -4.89
N ARG A 279 10.11 -2.43 -5.51
CA ARG A 279 9.57 -3.74 -5.11
C ARG A 279 10.12 -4.19 -3.77
N GLN A 280 11.41 -3.97 -3.52
CA GLN A 280 12.03 -4.26 -2.22
C GLN A 280 11.39 -3.40 -1.13
N MET A 281 11.28 -2.09 -1.34
CA MET A 281 10.67 -1.19 -0.37
C MET A 281 9.19 -1.52 -0.10
N MET A 282 8.43 -1.91 -1.14
CA MET A 282 7.06 -2.43 -0.98
C MET A 282 7.04 -3.68 -0.09
N ALA A 283 7.93 -4.65 -0.32
CA ALA A 283 8.02 -5.86 0.48
C ALA A 283 8.47 -5.60 1.92
N GLU A 284 9.42 -4.70 2.13
CA GLU A 284 9.94 -4.36 3.47
C GLU A 284 8.94 -3.51 4.27
N SER A 285 8.24 -2.56 3.63
CA SER A 285 7.13 -1.83 4.28
C SER A 285 5.98 -2.74 4.73
N ALA A 286 5.84 -3.91 4.10
CA ALA A 286 4.85 -4.93 4.46
C ALA A 286 5.37 -5.95 5.49
N ALA A 287 6.63 -5.89 5.91
CA ALA A 287 7.30 -6.97 6.63
C ALA A 287 6.66 -7.28 7.99
N ASP A 288 6.38 -6.27 8.81
CA ASP A 288 5.78 -6.47 10.12
C ASP A 288 4.33 -6.96 10.00
N VAL A 289 3.56 -6.40 9.06
CA VAL A 289 2.16 -6.80 8.85
C VAL A 289 2.09 -8.24 8.33
N ARG A 290 3.04 -8.60 7.48
CA ARG A 290 3.23 -9.96 7.00
C ARG A 290 3.50 -10.93 8.15
N ARG A 291 4.34 -10.55 9.12
CA ARG A 291 4.57 -11.37 10.34
C ARG A 291 3.26 -11.55 11.10
N VAL A 292 2.52 -10.48 11.35
CA VAL A 292 1.22 -10.58 12.02
C VAL A 292 0.26 -11.50 11.28
N ALA A 293 0.15 -11.37 9.95
CA ALA A 293 -0.69 -12.25 9.16
C ALA A 293 -0.24 -13.73 9.20
N GLU A 294 1.05 -14.00 9.38
CA GLU A 294 1.59 -15.35 9.60
C GLU A 294 1.18 -15.87 10.99
N ASP A 295 1.40 -15.06 12.04
CA ASP A 295 1.10 -15.40 13.44
C ASP A 295 -0.41 -15.66 13.66
N LEU A 296 -1.29 -14.91 12.95
CA LEU A 296 -2.74 -15.12 12.97
C LEU A 296 -3.19 -16.34 12.13
N GLY A 297 -2.29 -17.00 11.41
CA GLY A 297 -2.59 -18.10 10.50
C GLY A 297 -3.37 -17.67 9.25
N LEU A 298 -3.26 -16.40 8.86
CA LEU A 298 -3.92 -15.82 7.68
C LEU A 298 -3.06 -15.92 6.41
N ARG A 299 -1.79 -16.32 6.54
CA ARG A 299 -0.87 -16.62 5.42
C ARG A 299 -0.79 -18.10 5.07
N THR A 300 -1.93 -18.66 4.67
CA THR A 300 -2.03 -20.01 4.07
C THR A 300 -1.28 -20.14 2.73
N ALA A 301 -1.09 -21.37 2.25
CA ALA A 301 -0.45 -21.63 0.95
C ALA A 301 -1.10 -20.87 -0.23
N TRP A 302 -2.44 -20.77 -0.26
CA TRP A 302 -3.16 -20.06 -1.31
C TRP A 302 -3.11 -18.54 -1.14
N SER A 303 -3.26 -18.04 0.10
CA SER A 303 -3.27 -16.58 0.32
C SER A 303 -1.90 -16.00 0.00
N ARG A 304 -0.80 -16.69 0.31
CA ARG A 304 0.58 -16.31 -0.09
C ARG A 304 0.73 -16.04 -1.59
N TRP A 305 -0.07 -16.68 -2.45
CA TRP A 305 -0.08 -16.35 -3.88
C TRP A 305 -0.60 -14.92 -4.12
N ILE A 306 -1.64 -14.48 -3.39
CA ILE A 306 -2.16 -13.11 -3.43
C ILE A 306 -1.08 -12.12 -2.97
N TRP A 307 -0.38 -12.41 -1.88
CA TRP A 307 0.72 -11.58 -1.38
C TRP A 307 1.82 -11.42 -2.46
N ARG A 308 2.20 -12.50 -3.16
CA ARG A 308 3.16 -12.47 -4.26
C ARG A 308 2.66 -11.63 -5.43
N MET A 309 1.40 -11.83 -5.84
CA MET A 309 0.77 -11.12 -6.94
C MET A 309 0.67 -9.61 -6.68
N LEU A 310 0.40 -9.22 -5.44
CA LEU A 310 0.36 -7.82 -5.01
C LEU A 310 1.74 -7.19 -4.79
N GLY A 311 2.82 -7.97 -4.89
CA GLY A 311 4.20 -7.50 -4.72
C GLY A 311 4.56 -7.18 -3.27
N ILE A 312 3.79 -7.70 -2.32
CA ILE A 312 3.99 -7.52 -0.88
C ILE A 312 4.49 -8.80 -0.22
N GLU A 313 4.89 -9.84 -0.96
CA GLU A 313 5.58 -11.03 -0.45
C GLU A 313 7.07 -10.70 -0.14
N GLY A 314 7.72 -11.44 0.76
CA GLY A 314 9.07 -11.11 1.23
C GLY A 314 9.46 -11.87 2.50
N ARG A 315 10.52 -11.38 3.15
CA ARG A 315 11.05 -11.93 4.41
C ARG A 315 10.03 -11.78 5.53
N LEU A 316 9.97 -12.78 6.41
CA LEU A 316 9.31 -12.67 7.71
C LEU A 316 10.33 -12.14 8.74
N PRO A 317 10.08 -10.97 9.36
CA PRO A 317 10.91 -10.49 10.45
C PRO A 317 10.71 -11.34 11.72
N ARG A 318 11.77 -11.45 12.53
CA ARG A 318 11.78 -12.18 13.81
C ARG A 318 11.08 -11.41 14.92
N TYR A 319 11.13 -10.08 14.84
CA TYR A 319 10.48 -9.16 15.77
C TYR A 319 10.11 -7.88 15.02
N ARG A 320 9.15 -7.12 15.57
CA ARG A 320 8.67 -5.85 14.99
C ARG A 320 9.82 -4.87 14.75
N GLY A 321 9.91 -4.31 13.54
CA GLY A 321 10.92 -3.32 13.17
C GLY A 321 12.33 -3.87 12.94
N GLU A 322 12.49 -5.20 12.81
CA GLU A 322 13.78 -5.81 12.50
C GLU A 322 14.33 -5.30 11.16
N PRO A 323 15.49 -4.61 11.13
CA PRO A 323 16.06 -4.10 9.89
C PRO A 323 16.44 -5.24 8.93
N ASP A 324 16.13 -5.07 7.64
CA ASP A 324 16.72 -5.94 6.63
C ASP A 324 18.18 -5.58 6.41
N ARG A 325 19.08 -6.48 6.82
CA ARG A 325 20.53 -6.35 6.65
C ARG A 325 21.06 -7.14 5.46
N ARG A 326 20.18 -7.77 4.68
CA ARG A 326 20.60 -8.42 3.44
C ARG A 326 21.15 -7.35 2.50
N PRO A 327 22.24 -7.63 1.77
CA PRO A 327 22.72 -6.70 0.76
C PRO A 327 21.56 -6.39 -0.18
N ALA A 328 21.31 -5.10 -0.42
CA ALA A 328 20.34 -4.67 -1.41
C ALA A 328 20.60 -5.49 -2.67
N ALA A 329 19.56 -6.13 -3.21
CA ALA A 329 19.71 -6.84 -4.46
C ALA A 329 20.40 -5.88 -5.41
N GLY A 330 21.54 -6.28 -6.00
CA GLY A 330 22.20 -5.50 -7.04
C GLY A 330 21.18 -5.16 -8.14
N ARG A 331 21.56 -4.39 -9.17
CA ARG A 331 20.71 -4.22 -10.37
C ARG A 331 20.43 -5.60 -10.99
N VAL A 332 19.46 -6.34 -10.46
CA VAL A 332 18.94 -7.56 -11.03
C VAL A 332 18.00 -7.03 -12.08
N THR A 333 18.44 -7.14 -13.33
CA THR A 333 17.53 -7.17 -14.46
C THR A 333 16.47 -8.20 -14.10
N ALA A 334 15.28 -7.76 -13.66
CA ALA A 334 14.14 -8.64 -13.39
C ALA A 334 13.54 -9.23 -14.69
N PHE A 335 14.14 -8.85 -15.82
CA PHE A 335 13.81 -9.27 -17.17
C PHE A 335 13.75 -10.80 -17.36
N PRO A 336 14.71 -11.63 -16.89
CA PRO A 336 14.69 -13.05 -17.18
C PRO A 336 13.61 -13.81 -16.40
N VAL A 337 13.27 -13.40 -15.16
CA VAL A 337 12.28 -14.13 -14.34
C VAL A 337 10.85 -13.84 -14.78
N ALA A 338 10.52 -12.58 -15.05
CA ALA A 338 9.17 -12.21 -15.53
C ALA A 338 8.91 -12.75 -16.94
N LEU A 339 9.92 -12.69 -17.82
CA LEU A 339 9.86 -13.29 -19.14
C LEU A 339 9.71 -14.81 -19.06
N ALA A 340 10.52 -15.48 -18.24
CA ALA A 340 10.42 -16.93 -18.06
C ALA A 340 9.02 -17.35 -17.58
N ALA A 341 8.46 -16.68 -16.56
CA ALA A 341 7.12 -17.00 -16.06
C ALA A 341 6.01 -16.83 -17.12
N ARG A 342 6.11 -15.79 -17.96
CA ARG A 342 5.14 -15.54 -19.04
C ARG A 342 5.30 -16.52 -20.20
N LEU A 343 6.53 -16.83 -20.59
CA LEU A 343 6.81 -17.88 -21.58
C LEU A 343 6.35 -19.26 -21.10
N SER A 344 6.51 -19.57 -19.80
CA SER A 344 5.94 -20.78 -19.21
C SER A 344 4.41 -20.77 -19.27
N GLY A 345 3.74 -19.64 -19.02
CA GLY A 345 2.29 -19.51 -19.19
C GLY A 345 1.82 -19.79 -20.63
N VAL A 346 2.54 -19.26 -21.63
CA VAL A 346 2.28 -19.56 -23.05
C VAL A 346 2.49 -21.05 -23.33
N ALA A 347 3.58 -21.65 -22.85
CA ALA A 347 3.88 -23.06 -23.05
C ALA A 347 2.80 -23.97 -22.43
N ILE A 348 2.37 -23.69 -21.19
CA ILE A 348 1.31 -24.44 -20.51
C ILE A 348 0.01 -24.37 -21.30
N MET A 349 -0.40 -23.17 -21.72
CA MET A 349 -1.65 -23.01 -22.47
C MET A 349 -1.58 -23.63 -23.87
N ALA A 350 -0.42 -23.61 -24.53
CA ALA A 350 -0.20 -24.30 -25.78
C ALA A 350 -0.29 -25.83 -25.61
N SER A 351 0.29 -26.37 -24.53
CA SER A 351 0.14 -27.79 -24.19
C SER A 351 -1.32 -28.16 -23.90
N VAL A 352 -2.04 -27.32 -23.15
CA VAL A 352 -3.49 -27.51 -22.92
C VAL A 352 -4.26 -27.48 -24.25
N ALA A 353 -3.95 -26.55 -25.15
CA ALA A 353 -4.60 -26.51 -26.47
C ALA A 353 -4.35 -27.78 -27.28
N LEU A 354 -3.11 -28.31 -27.28
CA LEU A 354 -2.77 -29.55 -28.00
C LEU A 354 -3.40 -30.81 -27.39
N LEU A 355 -3.58 -30.85 -26.07
CA LEU A 355 -4.07 -32.03 -25.36
C LEU A 355 -5.59 -32.04 -25.20
N ALA A 356 -6.23 -30.88 -25.05
CA ALA A 356 -7.64 -30.76 -24.69
C ALA A 356 -8.54 -30.38 -25.88
N ALA A 357 -7.97 -30.06 -27.05
CA ALA A 357 -8.74 -29.71 -28.23
C ALA A 357 -8.24 -30.46 -29.49
N PRO A 358 -9.14 -31.03 -30.30
CA PRO A 358 -8.78 -31.76 -31.51
C PRO A 358 -8.06 -30.88 -32.56
N ASP A 359 -8.29 -29.57 -32.54
CA ASP A 359 -7.68 -28.57 -33.42
C ASP A 359 -6.56 -27.75 -32.72
N GLY A 360 -5.89 -28.30 -31.69
CA GLY A 360 -4.94 -27.57 -30.85
C GLY A 360 -3.86 -26.75 -31.58
N ALA A 361 -3.31 -27.29 -32.68
CA ALA A 361 -2.32 -26.57 -33.51
C ALA A 361 -2.92 -25.34 -34.20
N ARG A 362 -4.19 -25.42 -34.64
CA ARG A 362 -4.91 -24.29 -35.26
C ARG A 362 -5.24 -23.23 -34.21
N ILE A 363 -5.57 -23.63 -32.98
CA ILE A 363 -5.79 -22.72 -31.85
C ILE A 363 -4.52 -21.92 -31.56
N ILE A 364 -3.36 -22.58 -31.52
CA ILE A 364 -2.07 -21.91 -31.28
C ILE A 364 -1.74 -20.93 -32.40
N ALA A 365 -1.90 -21.34 -33.66
CA ALA A 365 -1.64 -20.47 -34.82
C ALA A 365 -2.57 -19.25 -34.83
N ALA A 366 -3.86 -19.45 -34.55
CA ALA A 366 -4.83 -18.37 -34.44
C ALA A 366 -4.47 -17.41 -33.30
N ALA A 367 -4.04 -17.95 -32.15
CA ALA A 367 -3.65 -17.13 -31.02
C ALA A 367 -2.38 -16.30 -31.29
N ALA A 368 -1.38 -16.89 -31.95
CA ALA A 368 -0.17 -16.19 -32.36
C ALA A 368 -0.48 -15.08 -33.37
N ALA A 369 -1.40 -15.34 -34.33
CA ALA A 369 -1.86 -14.32 -35.27
C ALA A 369 -2.58 -13.17 -34.56
N GLY A 370 -3.47 -13.47 -33.60
CA GLY A 370 -4.16 -12.46 -32.78
C GLY A 370 -3.19 -11.60 -31.96
N ALA A 371 -2.19 -12.23 -31.33
CA ALA A 371 -1.14 -11.52 -30.61
C ALA A 371 -0.27 -10.66 -31.54
N GLY A 372 0.01 -11.14 -32.76
CA GLY A 372 0.71 -10.40 -33.81
C GLY A 372 -0.07 -9.18 -34.31
N VAL A 373 -1.38 -9.30 -34.52
CA VAL A 373 -2.26 -8.18 -34.89
C VAL A 373 -2.27 -7.11 -33.79
N TRP A 374 -2.36 -7.55 -32.53
CA TRP A 374 -2.31 -6.66 -31.38
C TRP A 374 -0.97 -5.92 -31.28
N ALA A 375 0.15 -6.64 -31.48
CA ALA A 375 1.49 -6.08 -31.54
C ALA A 375 1.64 -5.05 -32.67
N ALA A 376 1.25 -5.41 -33.90
CA ALA A 376 1.35 -4.54 -35.07
C ALA A 376 0.56 -3.24 -34.91
N TYR A 377 -0.65 -3.30 -34.33
CA TYR A 377 -1.45 -2.10 -34.02
C TYR A 377 -0.68 -1.13 -33.13
N HIS A 378 -0.05 -1.61 -32.06
CA HIS A 378 0.72 -0.78 -31.14
C HIS A 378 2.00 -0.21 -31.76
N THR A 379 2.72 -1.00 -32.56
CA THR A 379 3.93 -0.54 -33.27
C THR A 379 3.60 0.53 -34.32
N ILE A 380 2.55 0.34 -35.12
CA ILE A 380 2.12 1.32 -36.13
C ILE A 380 1.69 2.64 -35.46
N ARG A 381 0.98 2.53 -34.33
CA ARG A 381 0.54 3.68 -33.56
C ARG A 381 1.72 4.48 -32.98
N GLU A 382 2.73 3.78 -32.47
CA GLU A 382 3.97 4.37 -31.98
C GLU A 382 4.69 5.16 -33.09
N HIS A 383 4.83 4.57 -34.28
CA HIS A 383 5.45 5.24 -35.43
C HIS A 383 4.68 6.46 -35.94
N ARG A 384 3.36 6.51 -35.75
CA ARG A 384 2.52 7.65 -36.16
C ARG A 384 2.46 8.78 -35.12
N GLY A 385 3.37 8.79 -34.14
CA GLY A 385 3.43 9.83 -33.11
C GLY A 385 2.30 9.75 -32.07
N GLY A 386 1.55 8.64 -32.04
CA GLY A 386 0.56 8.41 -31.00
C GLY A 386 1.26 8.11 -29.69
N VAL A 387 1.19 9.00 -28.70
CA VAL A 387 1.76 8.77 -27.35
C VAL A 387 1.16 7.49 -26.76
N VAL A 388 1.99 6.44 -26.61
CA VAL A 388 1.56 5.13 -26.11
C VAL A 388 1.79 5.01 -24.60
N GLY A 389 0.69 5.19 -23.88
CA GLY A 389 0.59 5.00 -22.44
C GLY A 389 -0.26 6.09 -21.76
N ASN A 390 -1.41 5.68 -21.22
CA ASN A 390 -2.35 6.51 -20.43
C ASN A 390 -3.29 7.48 -21.18
N GLN A 391 -3.74 7.14 -22.38
CA GLN A 391 -4.87 7.84 -22.97
C GLN A 391 -6.22 7.37 -22.37
N PRO A 392 -7.27 8.21 -22.41
CA PRO A 392 -8.65 7.77 -22.18
C PRO A 392 -9.05 6.61 -23.11
N PHE A 393 -10.21 6.01 -22.87
CA PHE A 393 -10.73 4.93 -23.69
C PHE A 393 -10.72 5.29 -25.19
N GLU A 394 -10.20 4.39 -26.02
CA GLU A 394 -10.08 4.59 -27.46
C GLU A 394 -10.84 3.50 -28.19
N TRP A 395 -11.82 3.92 -28.98
CA TRP A 395 -12.63 3.04 -29.81
C TRP A 395 -11.79 2.12 -30.72
N PRO A 396 -10.74 2.59 -31.43
CA PRO A 396 -9.94 1.71 -32.28
C PRO A 396 -9.26 0.59 -31.51
N ARG A 397 -8.73 0.87 -30.30
CA ARG A 397 -8.10 -0.14 -29.45
C ARG A 397 -9.12 -1.18 -28.98
N LEU A 398 -10.32 -0.75 -28.58
CA LEU A 398 -11.38 -1.69 -28.24
C LEU A 398 -11.80 -2.53 -29.44
N PHE A 399 -11.97 -1.94 -30.63
CA PHE A 399 -12.36 -2.68 -31.83
C PHE A 399 -11.32 -3.72 -32.23
N VAL A 400 -10.03 -3.40 -32.16
CA VAL A 400 -8.96 -4.38 -32.41
C VAL A 400 -9.00 -5.49 -31.36
N TRP A 401 -9.21 -5.15 -30.08
CA TRP A 401 -9.32 -6.14 -29.00
C TRP A 401 -10.52 -7.07 -29.21
N VAL A 402 -11.69 -6.50 -29.48
CA VAL A 402 -12.93 -7.24 -29.74
C VAL A 402 -12.77 -8.12 -30.98
N ALA A 403 -12.16 -7.62 -32.06
CA ALA A 403 -11.90 -8.41 -33.26
C ALA A 403 -10.99 -9.62 -32.96
N VAL A 404 -9.91 -9.42 -32.19
CA VAL A 404 -9.02 -10.51 -31.76
C VAL A 404 -9.79 -11.52 -30.90
N CYS A 405 -10.60 -11.07 -29.93
CA CYS A 405 -11.40 -11.95 -29.08
C CYS A 405 -12.46 -12.73 -29.87
N VAL A 406 -13.20 -12.06 -30.77
CA VAL A 406 -14.24 -12.67 -31.58
C VAL A 406 -13.64 -13.70 -32.55
N ALA A 407 -12.47 -13.43 -33.13
CA ALA A 407 -11.76 -14.39 -33.97
C ALA A 407 -11.33 -15.65 -33.19
N MET A 408 -11.13 -15.56 -31.87
CA MET A 408 -10.79 -16.72 -31.03
C MET A 408 -11.99 -17.61 -30.68
N ILE A 409 -13.22 -17.07 -30.72
CA ILE A 409 -14.43 -17.82 -30.40
C ILE A 409 -14.59 -19.07 -31.29
N PRO A 410 -14.57 -18.98 -32.63
CA PRO A 410 -14.68 -20.16 -33.49
C PRO A 410 -13.40 -20.99 -33.57
N ALA A 411 -12.24 -20.43 -33.20
CA ALA A 411 -10.95 -21.12 -33.29
C ALA A 411 -10.71 -22.06 -32.10
N GLY A 412 -11.01 -21.62 -30.87
CA GLY A 412 -10.68 -22.39 -29.67
C GLY A 412 -11.40 -21.98 -28.38
N GLY A 413 -12.48 -21.18 -28.49
CA GLY A 413 -13.26 -20.73 -27.34
C GLY A 413 -12.41 -20.10 -26.22
N LEU A 414 -12.65 -20.51 -24.97
CA LEU A 414 -11.93 -19.99 -23.79
C LEU A 414 -10.43 -20.36 -23.78
N ILE A 415 -10.06 -21.52 -24.33
CA ILE A 415 -8.65 -21.95 -24.41
C ILE A 415 -7.88 -21.03 -25.35
N GLY A 416 -8.44 -20.73 -26.52
CA GLY A 416 -7.86 -19.79 -27.48
C GLY A 416 -7.76 -18.36 -26.92
N LEU A 417 -8.79 -17.89 -26.23
CA LEU A 417 -8.80 -16.56 -25.61
C LEU A 417 -7.70 -16.44 -24.53
N ALA A 418 -7.56 -17.43 -23.66
CA ALA A 418 -6.52 -17.46 -22.65
C ALA A 418 -5.12 -17.49 -23.28
N LEU A 419 -4.92 -18.31 -24.31
CA LEU A 419 -3.64 -18.41 -25.01
C LEU A 419 -3.22 -17.09 -25.67
N VAL A 420 -4.15 -16.39 -26.33
CA VAL A 420 -3.91 -15.03 -26.88
C VAL A 420 -3.47 -14.06 -25.79
N VAL A 421 -4.16 -14.05 -24.65
CA VAL A 421 -3.84 -13.16 -23.53
C VAL A 421 -2.41 -13.42 -23.02
N PHE A 422 -2.03 -14.69 -22.82
CA PHE A 422 -0.67 -15.02 -22.37
C PHE A 422 0.39 -14.66 -23.41
N MET A 423 0.13 -14.86 -24.71
CA MET A 423 1.04 -14.46 -25.78
C MET A 423 1.21 -12.94 -25.85
N ILE A 424 0.14 -12.17 -25.71
CA ILE A 424 0.21 -10.70 -25.64
C ILE A 424 1.01 -10.24 -24.42
N LEU A 425 0.80 -10.86 -23.26
CA LEU A 425 1.57 -10.54 -22.05
C LEU A 425 3.06 -10.86 -22.20
N ALA A 426 3.41 -11.92 -22.92
CA ALA A 426 4.80 -12.26 -23.24
C ALA A 426 5.42 -11.24 -24.21
N LEU A 427 4.68 -10.84 -25.26
CA LEU A 427 5.12 -9.81 -26.22
C LEU A 427 5.29 -8.43 -25.58
N ALA A 428 4.45 -8.09 -24.59
CA ALA A 428 4.53 -6.81 -23.88
C ALA A 428 5.84 -6.60 -23.12
N GLU A 429 6.62 -7.65 -22.88
CA GLU A 429 7.95 -7.53 -22.28
C GLU A 429 8.99 -6.98 -23.27
N PHE A 430 8.80 -7.23 -24.57
CA PHE A 430 9.68 -6.77 -25.65
C PHE A 430 9.19 -5.46 -26.29
N MET A 431 7.91 -5.13 -26.08
CA MET A 431 7.30 -3.92 -26.61
C MET A 431 6.68 -3.13 -25.45
N PRO A 432 7.39 -2.14 -24.89
CA PRO A 432 6.92 -1.37 -23.73
C PRO A 432 5.60 -0.60 -23.94
N THR A 433 5.15 -0.54 -25.19
CA THR A 433 3.98 0.17 -25.70
C THR A 433 2.71 -0.70 -25.80
N LEU A 434 2.84 -2.03 -25.65
CA LEU A 434 1.75 -2.98 -25.37
C LEU A 434 1.30 -2.90 -23.91
#